data_AF-A0A1V5Q0W1-F1
#
_entry.id   AF-A0A1V5Q0W1-F1
#
_cell.length_a   1.000
_cell.length_b   1.000
_cell.length_c   1.000
_cell.angle_alpha   90.00
_cell.angle_beta   90.00
_cell.angle_gamma   90.00
#
_symmetry.space_group_name_H-M   'P 1'
#
loop_
_entity.id
_entity.type
_entity.pdbx_description
1 polymer ?
#
loop_
_entity_poly.entity_id
_entity_poly.type
_entity_poly.pdbx_seq_one_letter_code
_entity_poly.pdbx_strand_id
1 'polypeptide(L)'
;MTKKHMLNRMIKFSAMALTTGLACFGTLKLNAQAAPEVMPDGTIFDADYYAASNPDVAANYGTDTAALYNHYKLYGYKEGRLPFLGSNVKFDPVYYASTYPDVLAVYGLDSVALYKHYIMTGIFEGRFPNADEAKKAADAAKKASQQSSGQSSSGSGSSDEVIGLTTDDAAYINSVFSYINDSRENYGILSKPLELSPALNAVAKVRLGEIKEDFSHIRANHMNYGSAIRDAGISYTYEGECISHANTLRDTINYWHGTPEEWNMLLDGNFKKVGIAAGDGYCVAIFIG
;
A
#
# COMPACT_ATOMS: atom_id res chain seq x y z
N MET A 1 -67.35 -2.25 -14.53
CA MET A 1 -67.39 -3.63 -13.99
C MET A 1 -66.17 -4.39 -14.50
N THR A 2 -65.19 -4.60 -13.61
CA THR A 2 -64.19 -5.70 -13.54
C THR A 2 -63.48 -6.32 -14.77
N LYS A 3 -62.13 -6.26 -14.67
CA LYS A 3 -61.10 -7.34 -14.78
C LYS A 3 -61.00 -8.19 -16.07
N LYS A 4 -59.81 -8.16 -16.71
CA LYS A 4 -58.78 -9.23 -16.62
C LYS A 4 -57.49 -8.89 -17.38
N HIS A 5 -56.36 -9.08 -16.72
CA HIS A 5 -55.00 -9.13 -17.28
C HIS A 5 -54.76 -10.45 -18.04
N MET A 6 -53.88 -10.40 -19.05
CA MET A 6 -52.83 -11.37 -19.48
C MET A 6 -52.54 -11.13 -20.98
N LEU A 7 -51.37 -11.33 -21.58
CA LEU A 7 -49.96 -11.47 -21.23
C LEU A 7 -49.24 -11.62 -22.60
N ASN A 8 -48.07 -10.99 -22.76
CA ASN A 8 -46.97 -11.33 -23.69
C ASN A 8 -47.06 -11.18 -25.23
N ARG A 9 -46.11 -10.37 -25.76
CA ARG A 9 -44.86 -10.78 -26.46
C ARG A 9 -44.58 -10.04 -27.79
N MET A 10 -43.29 -9.69 -27.92
CA MET A 10 -42.47 -9.55 -29.14
C MET A 10 -42.45 -8.19 -29.86
N ILE A 11 -41.38 -7.43 -29.60
CA ILE A 11 -40.77 -6.58 -30.61
C ILE A 11 -39.31 -7.02 -30.79
N LYS A 12 -38.97 -7.21 -32.06
CA LYS A 12 -37.73 -7.71 -32.64
C LYS A 12 -36.66 -6.62 -32.63
N PHE A 13 -35.39 -6.96 -32.42
CA PHE A 13 -34.28 -6.24 -33.04
C PHE A 13 -33.25 -7.20 -33.62
N SER A 14 -32.69 -6.77 -34.73
CA SER A 14 -32.11 -7.53 -35.82
C SER A 14 -30.68 -8.00 -35.54
N ALA A 15 -30.33 -9.16 -36.09
CA ALA A 15 -28.97 -9.68 -36.16
C ALA A 15 -28.15 -8.99 -37.28
N MET A 16 -26.85 -8.79 -37.03
CA MET A 16 -25.81 -8.69 -38.06
C MET A 16 -24.61 -9.50 -37.54
N ALA A 17 -24.21 -10.51 -38.32
CA ALA A 17 -23.10 -11.42 -38.03
C ALA A 17 -21.90 -11.10 -38.91
N LEU A 18 -20.68 -11.23 -38.36
CA LEU A 18 -19.35 -11.50 -38.96
C LEU A 18 -18.32 -10.97 -37.93
N THR A 19 -17.23 -11.61 -37.52
CA THR A 19 -16.35 -12.64 -38.10
C THR A 19 -15.54 -13.27 -36.96
N THR A 20 -15.16 -14.52 -37.16
CA THR A 20 -14.19 -15.30 -36.37
C THR A 20 -12.86 -14.57 -36.14
N GLY A 21 -12.52 -14.35 -34.87
CA GLY A 21 -11.16 -14.06 -34.40
C GLY A 21 -10.83 -15.03 -33.26
N LEU A 22 -10.17 -16.13 -33.61
CA LEU A 22 -9.58 -17.05 -32.64
C LEU A 22 -8.35 -16.35 -32.04
N ALA A 23 -8.58 -15.49 -31.05
CA ALA A 23 -7.52 -15.04 -30.16
C ALA A 23 -7.49 -16.00 -28.98
N CYS A 24 -6.48 -16.86 -28.94
CA CYS A 24 -6.03 -17.48 -27.71
C CYS A 24 -5.67 -16.34 -26.74
N PHE A 25 -6.64 -15.86 -25.97
CA PHE A 25 -6.36 -15.20 -24.71
C PHE A 25 -5.82 -16.29 -23.79
N GLY A 26 -4.52 -16.52 -23.89
CA GLY A 26 -3.78 -17.05 -22.75
C GLY A 26 -4.19 -16.16 -21.59
N THR A 27 -4.86 -16.76 -20.61
CA THR A 27 -5.21 -16.09 -19.36
C THR A 27 -3.88 -15.66 -18.74
N LEU A 28 -3.49 -14.40 -18.94
CA LEU A 28 -2.64 -13.70 -18.01
C LEU A 28 -3.40 -13.78 -16.70
N LYS A 29 -3.02 -14.75 -15.86
CA LYS A 29 -3.29 -14.67 -14.44
C LYS A 29 -2.55 -13.41 -14.00
N LEU A 30 -3.25 -12.27 -13.97
CA LEU A 30 -2.94 -11.26 -12.99
C LEU A 30 -2.93 -12.04 -11.67
N ASN A 31 -1.76 -12.19 -11.05
CA ASN A 31 -1.74 -12.46 -9.63
C ASN A 31 -2.37 -11.22 -9.01
N ALA A 32 -3.68 -11.27 -8.80
CA ALA A 32 -4.35 -10.35 -7.91
C ALA A 32 -3.60 -10.47 -6.59
N GLN A 33 -2.94 -9.39 -6.17
CA GLN A 33 -2.47 -9.26 -4.80
C GLN A 33 -3.68 -9.52 -3.92
N ALA A 34 -3.66 -10.63 -3.18
CA ALA A 34 -4.85 -11.08 -2.48
C ALA A 34 -5.04 -10.17 -1.27
N ALA A 35 -5.98 -9.22 -1.38
CA ALA A 35 -6.59 -8.60 -0.22
C ALA A 35 -7.00 -9.69 0.79
N PRO A 36 -7.08 -9.39 2.10
CA PRO A 36 -7.45 -10.37 3.11
C PRO A 36 -8.61 -11.27 2.66
N GLU A 37 -8.38 -12.58 2.62
CA GLU A 37 -9.31 -13.55 2.06
C GLU A 37 -10.18 -14.15 3.17
N VAL A 38 -11.41 -14.57 2.82
CA VAL A 38 -12.26 -15.34 3.73
C VAL A 38 -11.95 -16.83 3.56
N MET A 39 -11.33 -17.42 4.57
CA MET A 39 -10.98 -18.83 4.61
C MET A 39 -12.23 -19.72 4.74
N PRO A 40 -12.14 -21.03 4.45
CA PRO A 40 -13.31 -21.94 4.47
C PRO A 40 -14.11 -21.99 5.77
N ASP A 41 -13.51 -21.64 6.91
CA ASP A 41 -14.16 -21.57 8.22
C ASP A 41 -14.69 -20.16 8.57
N GLY A 42 -14.67 -19.23 7.62
CA GLY A 42 -15.16 -17.86 7.76
C GLY A 42 -14.15 -16.88 8.37
N THR A 43 -12.95 -17.34 8.73
CA THR A 43 -11.87 -16.48 9.25
C THR A 43 -11.32 -15.61 8.11
N ILE A 44 -11.08 -14.33 8.38
CA ILE A 44 -10.32 -13.48 7.45
C ILE A 44 -8.83 -13.69 7.69
N PHE A 45 -8.07 -13.94 6.63
CA PHE A 45 -6.64 -14.17 6.68
C PHE A 45 -5.96 -13.54 5.46
N ASP A 46 -4.87 -12.83 5.71
CA ASP A 46 -4.03 -12.24 4.69
C ASP A 46 -2.69 -12.98 4.73
N ALA A 47 -2.47 -13.87 3.76
CA ALA A 47 -1.29 -14.72 3.72
C ALA A 47 -0.01 -13.90 3.50
N ASP A 48 -0.09 -12.82 2.73
CA ASP A 48 1.05 -11.97 2.40
C ASP A 48 1.43 -11.15 3.63
N TYR A 49 0.46 -10.53 4.31
CA TYR A 49 0.67 -9.87 5.60
C TYR A 49 1.23 -10.86 6.64
N TYR A 50 0.68 -12.06 6.71
CA TYR A 50 1.07 -13.05 7.70
C TYR A 50 2.48 -13.57 7.46
N ALA A 51 2.87 -13.84 6.21
CA ALA A 51 4.24 -14.21 5.87
C ALA A 51 5.22 -13.07 6.18
N ALA A 52 4.90 -11.85 5.77
CA ALA A 52 5.75 -10.68 5.99
C ALA A 52 5.96 -10.34 7.47
N SER A 53 4.88 -10.40 8.27
CA SER A 53 4.94 -10.10 9.71
C SER A 53 5.60 -11.22 10.52
N ASN A 54 5.79 -12.41 9.93
CA ASN A 54 6.30 -13.60 10.60
C ASN A 54 7.41 -14.28 9.77
N PRO A 55 8.61 -13.66 9.63
CA PRO A 55 9.68 -14.17 8.78
C PRO A 55 10.16 -15.58 9.15
N ASP A 56 10.05 -15.96 10.42
CA ASP A 56 10.35 -17.30 10.93
C ASP A 56 9.38 -18.36 10.39
N VAL A 57 8.13 -17.99 10.19
CA VAL A 57 7.11 -18.85 9.58
C VAL A 57 7.30 -18.87 8.07
N ALA A 58 7.49 -17.70 7.44
CA ALA A 58 7.73 -17.58 6.01
C ALA A 58 8.99 -18.35 5.55
N ALA A 59 10.04 -18.43 6.39
CA ALA A 59 11.23 -19.22 6.10
C ALA A 59 10.94 -20.72 5.90
N ASN A 60 9.88 -21.25 6.53
CA ASN A 60 9.52 -22.67 6.47
C ASN A 60 8.39 -22.96 5.46
N TYR A 61 7.47 -22.01 5.27
CA TYR A 61 6.26 -22.22 4.48
C TYR A 61 6.18 -21.35 3.21
N GLY A 62 7.11 -20.41 3.03
CA GLY A 62 7.12 -19.47 1.92
C GLY A 62 5.85 -18.62 1.91
N THR A 63 5.20 -18.57 0.74
CA THR A 63 3.97 -17.83 0.47
C THR A 63 2.75 -18.75 0.30
N ASP A 64 2.82 -20.02 0.75
CA ASP A 64 1.69 -20.95 0.66
C ASP A 64 0.57 -20.54 1.63
N THR A 65 -0.49 -19.94 1.08
CA THR A 65 -1.67 -19.48 1.83
C THR A 65 -2.24 -20.57 2.75
N ALA A 66 -2.37 -21.81 2.29
CA ALA A 66 -2.98 -22.88 3.08
C ALA A 66 -2.04 -23.30 4.23
N ALA A 67 -0.74 -23.37 3.98
CA ALA A 67 0.25 -23.70 4.99
C ALA A 67 0.38 -22.60 6.06
N LEU A 68 0.46 -21.34 5.63
CA LEU A 68 0.52 -20.17 6.51
C LEU A 68 -0.74 -20.05 7.35
N TYR A 69 -1.91 -20.27 6.75
CA TYR A 69 -3.17 -20.26 7.48
C TYR A 69 -3.26 -21.41 8.50
N ASN A 70 -2.81 -22.60 8.12
CA ASN A 70 -2.73 -23.73 9.06
C ASN A 70 -1.79 -23.43 10.23
N HIS A 71 -0.64 -22.79 9.97
CA HIS A 71 0.25 -22.35 11.03
C HIS A 71 -0.44 -21.34 11.96
N TYR A 72 -1.11 -20.33 11.40
CA TYR A 72 -1.86 -19.35 12.17
C TYR A 72 -2.89 -20.02 13.10
N LYS A 73 -3.68 -20.96 12.58
CA LYS A 73 -4.71 -21.68 13.34
C LYS A 73 -4.13 -22.51 14.49
N LEU A 74 -3.03 -23.22 14.24
CA LEU A 74 -2.47 -24.16 15.20
C LEU A 74 -1.65 -23.45 16.29
N TYR A 75 -0.90 -22.42 15.89
CA TYR A 75 0.11 -21.76 16.71
C TYR A 75 -0.09 -20.25 16.74
N GLY A 76 -0.13 -19.59 15.58
CA GLY A 76 -0.03 -18.13 15.48
C GLY A 76 -1.07 -17.36 16.29
N TYR A 77 -2.33 -17.80 16.29
CA TYR A 77 -3.38 -17.20 17.10
C TYR A 77 -3.06 -17.24 18.60
N LYS A 78 -2.52 -18.36 19.11
CA LYS A 78 -2.15 -18.52 20.52
C LYS A 78 -0.89 -17.73 20.89
N GLU A 79 -0.02 -17.52 19.92
CA GLU A 79 1.19 -16.71 20.02
C GLU A 79 0.90 -15.20 19.92
N GLY A 80 -0.34 -14.82 19.63
CA GLY A 80 -0.73 -13.42 19.45
C GLY A 80 -0.31 -12.81 18.11
N ARG A 81 0.05 -13.64 17.12
CA ARG A 81 0.34 -13.19 15.75
C ARG A 81 -0.95 -12.74 15.08
N LEU A 82 -0.87 -11.68 14.30
CA LEU A 82 -2.04 -11.08 13.66
C LEU A 82 -2.31 -11.75 12.30
N PRO A 83 -3.56 -12.14 11.99
CA PRO A 83 -3.91 -12.78 10.71
C PRO A 83 -3.99 -11.81 9.52
N PHE A 84 -4.16 -10.51 9.80
CA PHE A 84 -4.21 -9.43 8.83
C PHE A 84 -3.97 -8.10 9.56
N LEU A 85 -3.64 -7.05 8.81
CA LEU A 85 -3.42 -5.70 9.33
C LEU A 85 -4.66 -5.18 10.08
N GLY A 86 -4.46 -4.69 11.30
CA GLY A 86 -5.56 -4.12 12.09
C GLY A 86 -6.55 -5.13 12.67
N SER A 87 -6.24 -6.43 12.66
CA SER A 87 -7.04 -7.45 13.37
C SER A 87 -7.06 -7.29 14.90
N ASN A 88 -6.15 -6.49 15.46
CA ASN A 88 -6.05 -6.18 16.89
C ASN A 88 -6.82 -4.91 17.31
N VAL A 89 -7.39 -4.15 16.37
CA VAL A 89 -8.15 -2.93 16.68
C VAL A 89 -9.65 -3.21 16.68
N LYS A 90 -10.39 -2.58 17.61
CA LYS A 90 -11.84 -2.73 17.69
C LYS A 90 -12.50 -1.97 16.55
N PHE A 91 -13.49 -2.57 15.89
CA PHE A 91 -14.29 -1.90 14.88
C PHE A 91 -15.57 -1.32 15.49
N ASP A 92 -15.82 -0.04 15.27
CA ASP A 92 -17.07 0.63 15.64
C ASP A 92 -17.87 0.96 14.36
N PRO A 93 -18.92 0.18 14.04
CA PRO A 93 -19.69 0.38 12.80
C PRO A 93 -20.45 1.71 12.80
N VAL A 94 -20.85 2.23 13.97
CA VAL A 94 -21.59 3.49 14.05
C VAL A 94 -20.65 4.65 13.77
N TYR A 95 -19.49 4.67 14.44
CA TYR A 95 -18.43 5.63 14.16
C TYR A 95 -18.05 5.59 12.67
N TYR A 96 -17.76 4.40 12.16
CA TYR A 96 -17.25 4.23 10.79
C TYR A 96 -18.25 4.73 9.75
N ALA A 97 -19.52 4.34 9.85
CA ALA A 97 -20.55 4.81 8.94
C ALA A 97 -20.79 6.33 9.05
N SER A 98 -20.78 6.88 10.28
CA SER A 98 -20.97 8.33 10.47
C SER A 98 -19.80 9.17 9.98
N THR A 99 -18.58 8.62 10.04
CA THR A 99 -17.34 9.29 9.65
C THR A 99 -17.11 9.24 8.14
N TYR A 100 -17.62 8.20 7.47
CA TYR A 100 -17.38 7.93 6.05
C TYR A 100 -18.70 7.87 5.26
N PRO A 101 -19.23 9.03 4.81
CA PRO A 101 -20.53 9.12 4.15
C PRO A 101 -20.64 8.33 2.84
N ASP A 102 -19.52 8.18 2.13
CA ASP A 102 -19.41 7.38 0.90
C ASP A 102 -19.64 5.89 1.19
N VAL A 103 -19.07 5.39 2.28
CA VAL A 103 -19.28 4.01 2.74
C VAL A 103 -20.72 3.84 3.24
N LEU A 104 -21.23 4.78 4.03
CA LEU A 104 -22.62 4.78 4.50
C LEU A 104 -23.63 4.77 3.35
N ALA A 105 -23.38 5.51 2.26
CA ALA A 105 -24.26 5.55 1.11
C ALA A 105 -24.40 4.19 0.40
N VAL A 106 -23.36 3.34 0.46
CA VAL A 106 -23.34 2.02 -0.18
C VAL A 106 -23.84 0.93 0.76
N TYR A 107 -23.37 0.92 2.00
CA TYR A 107 -23.56 -0.21 2.93
C TYR A 107 -24.57 0.08 4.05
N GLY A 108 -25.02 1.32 4.20
CA GLY A 108 -25.92 1.72 5.28
C GLY A 108 -25.32 1.48 6.65
N LEU A 109 -26.13 0.97 7.58
CA LEU A 109 -25.73 0.62 8.95
C LEU A 109 -25.49 -0.89 9.13
N ASP A 110 -25.30 -1.65 8.06
CA ASP A 110 -24.96 -3.06 8.15
C ASP A 110 -23.54 -3.22 8.73
N SER A 111 -23.46 -3.55 10.02
CA SER A 111 -22.20 -3.66 10.75
C SER A 111 -21.23 -4.68 10.14
N VAL A 112 -21.75 -5.77 9.53
CA VAL A 112 -20.91 -6.80 8.92
C VAL A 112 -20.35 -6.30 7.59
N ALA A 113 -21.17 -5.64 6.78
CA ALA A 113 -20.71 -5.07 5.51
C ALA A 113 -19.70 -3.93 5.72
N LEU A 114 -19.93 -3.06 6.71
CA LEU A 114 -19.01 -1.99 7.09
C LEU A 114 -17.67 -2.52 7.59
N TYR A 115 -17.69 -3.58 8.41
CA TYR A 115 -16.47 -4.21 8.89
C TYR A 115 -15.67 -4.85 7.75
N LYS A 116 -16.35 -5.54 6.83
CA LYS A 116 -15.73 -6.09 5.61
C LYS A 116 -15.12 -4.99 4.75
N HIS A 117 -15.83 -3.88 4.56
CA HIS A 117 -15.26 -2.73 3.86
C HIS A 117 -13.99 -2.23 4.53
N TYR A 118 -14.00 -2.06 5.86
CA TYR A 118 -12.83 -1.60 6.59
C TYR A 118 -11.61 -2.52 6.38
N ILE A 119 -11.76 -3.83 6.61
CA ILE A 119 -10.62 -4.75 6.54
C ILE A 119 -10.14 -5.02 5.11
N MET A 120 -11.00 -4.91 4.10
CA MET A 120 -10.63 -5.17 2.70
C MET A 120 -10.19 -3.91 1.96
N THR A 121 -10.57 -2.73 2.44
CA THR A 121 -10.41 -1.48 1.68
C THR A 121 -10.09 -0.32 2.62
N GLY A 122 -10.93 -0.08 3.61
CA GLY A 122 -10.86 1.12 4.45
C GLY A 122 -9.56 1.31 5.20
N ILE A 123 -8.97 0.24 5.75
CA ILE A 123 -7.69 0.32 6.47
C ILE A 123 -6.55 0.73 5.53
N PHE A 124 -6.61 0.29 4.27
CA PHE A 124 -5.65 0.65 3.22
C PHE A 124 -5.91 2.05 2.67
N GLU A 125 -7.14 2.56 2.77
CA GLU A 125 -7.49 3.97 2.51
C GLU A 125 -7.12 4.90 3.69
N GLY A 126 -6.49 4.39 4.75
CA GLY A 126 -6.14 5.16 5.94
C GLY A 126 -7.33 5.55 6.81
N ARG A 127 -8.47 4.87 6.66
CA ARG A 127 -9.68 5.12 7.45
C ARG A 127 -9.55 4.52 8.84
N PHE A 128 -9.97 5.25 9.86
CA PHE A 128 -9.95 4.81 11.24
C PHE A 128 -11.18 3.95 11.57
N PRO A 129 -11.02 2.80 12.23
CA PRO A 129 -12.13 1.91 12.56
C PRO A 129 -13.00 2.39 13.73
N ASN A 130 -12.49 3.33 14.54
CA ASN A 130 -13.17 3.88 15.70
C ASN A 130 -12.57 5.25 16.07
N ALA A 131 -13.25 5.97 16.97
CA ALA A 131 -12.85 7.29 17.42
C ALA A 131 -11.53 7.30 18.21
N ASP A 132 -11.21 6.23 18.95
CA ASP A 132 -9.98 6.16 19.74
C ASP A 132 -8.75 6.08 18.83
N GLU A 133 -8.79 5.30 17.76
CA GLU A 133 -7.71 5.22 16.77
C GLU A 133 -7.54 6.54 16.03
N ALA A 134 -8.65 7.20 15.65
CA ALA A 134 -8.59 8.54 15.06
C ALA A 134 -8.00 9.58 16.02
N LYS A 135 -8.36 9.50 17.30
CA LYS A 135 -7.82 10.38 18.34
C LYS A 135 -6.35 10.10 18.61
N LYS A 136 -5.93 8.83 18.69
CA LYS A 136 -4.51 8.45 18.82
C LYS A 136 -3.70 9.00 17.66
N ALA A 137 -4.18 8.87 16.42
CA ALA A 137 -3.53 9.43 15.25
C ALA A 137 -3.46 10.97 15.32
N ALA A 138 -4.56 11.64 15.70
CA ALA A 138 -4.58 13.09 15.86
C ALA A 138 -3.68 13.59 17.00
N ASP A 139 -3.61 12.86 18.11
CA ASP A 139 -2.75 13.18 19.25
C ASP A 139 -1.27 12.92 18.92
N ALA A 140 -0.97 11.87 18.16
CA ALA A 140 0.36 11.63 17.61
C ALA A 140 0.78 12.79 16.69
N ALA A 141 -0.09 13.21 15.77
CA ALA A 141 0.16 14.37 14.90
C ALA A 141 0.34 15.70 15.68
N LYS A 142 -0.40 15.90 16.77
CA LYS A 142 -0.23 17.06 17.66
C LYS A 142 1.08 17.01 18.44
N LYS A 143 1.48 15.83 18.90
CA LYS A 143 2.75 15.63 19.60
C LYS A 143 3.94 15.85 18.66
N ALA A 144 3.84 15.35 17.43
CA ALA A 144 4.82 15.58 16.36
C ALA A 144 4.96 17.07 16.03
N SER A 145 3.85 17.81 15.91
CA SER A 145 3.87 19.26 15.63
C SER A 145 4.32 20.13 16.81
N GLN A 146 4.17 19.68 18.06
CA GLN A 146 4.69 20.40 19.24
C GLN A 146 6.19 20.18 19.49
N GLN A 147 6.78 19.10 18.95
CA GLN A 147 8.22 18.86 18.99
C GLN A 147 9.01 19.63 17.91
N SER A 148 8.32 20.32 16.98
CA SER A 148 8.94 21.07 15.88
C SER A 148 9.04 22.60 16.11
N SER A 149 8.77 23.12 17.32
CA SER A 149 8.87 24.56 17.63
C SER A 149 10.30 25.12 17.65
N GLY A 150 11.23 24.44 16.98
CA GLY A 150 12.61 24.82 16.77
C GLY A 150 13.01 24.95 15.30
N GLN A 151 12.11 25.02 14.32
CA GLN A 151 12.42 25.71 13.05
C GLN A 151 11.15 25.98 12.24
N SER A 152 10.86 27.26 12.03
CA SER A 152 9.85 27.72 11.10
C SER A 152 10.20 27.31 9.66
N SER A 153 9.29 26.62 8.99
CA SER A 153 8.96 26.93 7.61
C SER A 153 7.50 26.59 7.33
N SER A 154 6.73 27.66 7.18
CA SER A 154 5.39 27.71 6.62
C SER A 154 5.28 26.95 5.29
N GLY A 155 4.33 26.02 5.22
CA GLY A 155 3.92 25.36 3.98
C GLY A 155 2.51 24.81 4.15
N SER A 156 1.51 25.68 4.00
CA SER A 156 0.10 25.33 3.89
C SER A 156 -0.13 24.67 2.52
N GLY A 157 -0.65 23.44 2.49
CA GLY A 157 -1.02 22.77 1.24
C GLY A 157 -1.94 21.58 1.48
N SER A 158 -3.25 21.85 1.51
CA SER A 158 -4.31 20.85 1.36
C SER A 158 -4.52 20.54 -0.13
N SER A 159 -4.90 19.29 -0.40
CA SER A 159 -5.69 18.77 -1.53
C SER A 159 -5.10 18.82 -2.94
N ASP A 160 -4.92 17.63 -3.51
CA ASP A 160 -5.07 17.30 -4.95
C ASP A 160 -4.23 18.08 -5.98
N GLU A 161 -3.04 18.58 -5.62
CA GLU A 161 -2.15 19.14 -6.63
C GLU A 161 -1.50 18.02 -7.46
N VAL A 162 -1.85 17.99 -8.76
CA VAL A 162 -1.17 17.18 -9.77
C VAL A 162 0.23 17.78 -9.98
N ILE A 163 1.16 17.41 -9.11
CA ILE A 163 2.57 17.80 -9.26
C ILE A 163 3.14 16.97 -10.43
N GLY A 164 3.42 17.64 -11.55
CA GLY A 164 4.01 17.01 -12.74
C GLY A 164 5.41 16.48 -12.43
N LEU A 165 5.66 15.21 -12.74
CA LEU A 165 6.89 14.54 -12.34
C LEU A 165 8.09 14.93 -13.20
N THR A 166 9.07 15.58 -12.58
CA THR A 166 10.41 15.67 -13.13
C THR A 166 11.41 15.14 -12.11
N THR A 167 12.55 14.63 -12.59
CA THR A 167 13.62 14.02 -11.77
C THR A 167 14.23 14.95 -10.74
N ASP A 168 13.96 16.25 -10.85
CA ASP A 168 14.48 17.31 -10.00
C ASP A 168 13.39 18.05 -9.21
N ASP A 169 12.15 17.52 -9.20
CA ASP A 169 11.07 18.16 -8.45
C ASP A 169 11.26 17.96 -6.94
N ALA A 170 11.94 18.93 -6.33
CA ALA A 170 12.18 18.97 -4.90
C ALA A 170 10.88 18.94 -4.08
N ALA A 171 9.78 19.48 -4.60
CA ALA A 171 8.49 19.46 -3.91
C ALA A 171 7.94 18.03 -3.86
N TYR A 172 8.06 17.28 -4.95
CA TYR A 172 7.70 15.86 -4.98
C TYR A 172 8.55 15.03 -4.01
N ILE A 173 9.88 15.14 -4.12
CA ILE A 173 10.83 14.41 -3.27
C ILE A 173 10.54 14.66 -1.79
N ASN A 174 10.32 15.92 -1.42
CA ASN A 174 10.00 16.29 -0.03
C ASN A 174 8.65 15.75 0.41
N SER A 175 7.65 15.69 -0.47
CA SER A 175 6.34 15.16 -0.14
C SER A 175 6.37 13.64 0.09
N VAL A 176 7.08 12.90 -0.76
CA VAL A 176 7.30 11.45 -0.57
C VAL A 176 8.12 11.20 0.70
N PHE A 177 9.17 11.98 0.92
CA PHE A 177 10.01 11.89 2.12
C PHE A 177 9.21 12.13 3.41
N SER A 178 8.40 13.20 3.44
CA SER A 178 7.51 13.49 4.56
C SER A 178 6.57 12.31 4.80
N TYR A 179 5.93 11.83 3.73
CA TYR A 179 5.00 10.72 3.81
C TYR A 179 5.61 9.45 4.42
N ILE A 180 6.82 9.08 3.99
CA ILE A 180 7.55 7.92 4.53
C ILE A 180 7.78 8.08 6.03
N ASN A 181 8.29 9.24 6.46
CA ASN A 181 8.59 9.49 7.87
C ASN A 181 7.31 9.59 8.72
N ASP A 182 6.26 10.24 8.22
CA ASP A 182 4.96 10.32 8.87
C ASP A 182 4.36 8.91 9.04
N SER A 183 4.51 8.05 8.03
CA SER A 183 4.10 6.65 8.10
C SER A 183 4.91 5.90 9.18
N ARG A 184 6.24 5.98 9.17
CA ARG A 184 7.08 5.34 10.18
C ARG A 184 6.78 5.81 11.60
N GLU A 185 6.46 7.09 11.77
CA GLU A 185 6.00 7.67 13.03
C GLU A 185 4.65 7.09 13.48
N ASN A 186 3.66 7.07 12.58
CA ASN A 186 2.32 6.58 12.87
C ASN A 186 2.29 5.09 13.26
N TYR A 187 3.23 4.30 12.76
CA TYR A 187 3.37 2.88 13.11
C TYR A 187 4.28 2.63 14.33
N GLY A 188 4.72 3.67 15.02
CA GLY A 188 5.50 3.54 16.26
C GLY A 188 6.92 3.01 16.07
N ILE A 189 7.47 3.13 14.86
CA ILE A 189 8.82 2.64 14.47
C ILE A 189 9.91 3.66 14.88
N LEU A 190 9.57 4.55 15.81
CA LEU A 190 10.38 5.67 16.23
C LEU A 190 11.45 5.26 17.22
N SER A 191 12.61 4.88 16.69
CA SER A 191 13.86 5.25 17.37
C SER A 191 14.60 6.39 16.68
N LYS A 192 14.53 6.51 15.33
CA LYS A 192 15.06 7.64 14.54
C LYS A 192 14.31 7.81 13.20
N PRO A 193 13.87 9.01 12.81
CA PRO A 193 13.35 9.27 11.47
C PRO A 193 14.46 9.07 10.42
N LEU A 194 14.07 8.76 9.18
CA LEU A 194 15.00 8.68 8.06
C LEU A 194 15.54 10.07 7.73
N GLU A 195 16.82 10.14 7.41
CA GLU A 195 17.46 11.33 6.83
C GLU A 195 17.42 11.25 5.30
N LEU A 196 16.94 12.31 4.64
CA LEU A 196 17.01 12.42 3.19
C LEU A 196 18.46 12.65 2.75
N SER A 197 18.99 11.79 1.87
CA SER A 197 20.37 11.83 1.42
C SER A 197 20.48 12.25 -0.05
N PRO A 198 21.12 13.41 -0.36
CA PRO A 198 21.37 13.82 -1.74
C PRO A 198 22.21 12.82 -2.54
N ALA A 199 23.14 12.12 -1.89
CA ALA A 199 23.94 11.08 -2.52
C ALA A 199 23.07 9.87 -2.93
N LEU A 200 22.13 9.46 -2.08
CA LEU A 200 21.17 8.42 -2.45
C LEU A 200 20.12 8.91 -3.46
N ASN A 201 19.75 10.20 -3.47
CA ASN A 201 18.91 10.74 -4.54
C ASN A 201 19.57 10.55 -5.91
N ALA A 202 20.89 10.72 -6.00
CA ALA A 202 21.64 10.45 -7.24
C ALA A 202 21.59 8.96 -7.63
N VAL A 203 21.70 8.04 -6.65
CA VAL A 203 21.51 6.60 -6.89
C VAL A 203 20.08 6.28 -7.35
N ALA A 204 19.08 6.85 -6.69
CA ALA A 204 17.67 6.70 -7.06
C ALA A 204 17.42 7.21 -8.50
N LYS A 205 18.09 8.28 -8.94
CA LYS A 205 18.02 8.76 -10.34
C LYS A 205 18.61 7.78 -11.35
N VAL A 206 19.74 7.13 -11.02
CA VAL A 206 20.30 6.06 -11.86
C VAL A 206 19.29 4.93 -12.00
N ARG A 207 18.74 4.48 -10.88
CA ARG A 207 17.72 3.43 -10.84
C ARG A 207 16.46 3.82 -11.59
N LEU A 208 16.01 5.06 -11.44
CA LEU A 208 14.86 5.61 -12.17
C LEU A 208 15.05 5.52 -13.69
N GLY A 209 16.26 5.73 -14.21
CA GLY A 209 16.56 5.54 -15.63
C GLY A 209 16.47 4.07 -16.07
N GLU A 210 16.90 3.15 -15.21
CA GLU A 210 16.91 1.71 -15.49
C GLU A 210 15.49 1.10 -15.43
N ILE A 211 14.66 1.49 -14.44
CA ILE A 211 13.33 0.91 -14.28
C ILE A 211 12.31 1.34 -15.33
N LYS A 212 12.60 2.42 -16.06
CA LYS A 212 11.79 2.88 -17.21
C LYS A 212 11.86 1.89 -18.37
N GLU A 213 13.03 1.28 -18.55
CA GLU A 213 13.28 0.30 -19.60
C GLU A 213 12.79 -1.09 -19.19
N ASP A 214 12.98 -1.44 -17.92
CA ASP A 214 12.51 -2.71 -17.34
C ASP A 214 12.15 -2.51 -15.85
N PHE A 215 10.86 -2.55 -15.53
CA PHE A 215 10.35 -2.29 -14.18
C PHE A 215 10.70 -3.45 -13.22
N SER A 216 11.94 -3.40 -12.71
CA SER A 216 12.57 -4.50 -12.00
C SER A 216 13.59 -4.02 -10.96
N HIS A 217 13.70 -4.77 -9.86
CA HIS A 217 14.76 -4.64 -8.86
C HIS A 217 16.13 -5.17 -9.35
N ILE A 218 16.14 -5.87 -10.47
CA ILE A 218 17.35 -6.28 -11.17
C ILE A 218 17.70 -5.21 -12.19
N ARG A 219 18.95 -4.78 -12.19
CA ARG A 219 19.46 -3.78 -13.14
C ARG A 219 19.71 -4.41 -14.50
N ALA A 220 19.84 -3.56 -15.53
CA ALA A 220 20.12 -4.00 -16.90
C ALA A 220 21.43 -4.82 -17.05
N ASN A 221 22.37 -4.68 -16.12
CA ASN A 221 23.60 -5.47 -16.06
C ASN A 221 23.43 -6.82 -15.32
N HIS A 222 22.19 -7.23 -15.03
CA HIS A 222 21.80 -8.43 -14.30
C HIS A 222 22.23 -8.47 -12.82
N MET A 223 22.74 -7.36 -12.29
CA MET A 223 23.03 -7.24 -10.87
C MET A 223 21.80 -6.74 -10.11
N ASN A 224 21.70 -7.06 -8.82
CA ASN A 224 20.71 -6.46 -7.94
C ASN A 224 20.93 -4.92 -7.81
N TYR A 225 19.85 -4.17 -7.57
CA TYR A 225 19.83 -2.71 -7.36
C TYR A 225 20.93 -2.19 -6.42
N GLY A 226 21.30 -2.94 -5.37
CA GLY A 226 22.33 -2.55 -4.41
C GLY A 226 23.71 -2.32 -5.05
N SER A 227 23.95 -2.86 -6.24
CA SER A 227 25.14 -2.52 -7.04
C SER A 227 25.22 -1.04 -7.40
N ALA A 228 24.10 -0.35 -7.62
CA ALA A 228 24.09 1.08 -7.91
C ALA A 228 24.57 1.91 -6.71
N ILE A 229 24.27 1.45 -5.48
CA ILE A 229 24.76 2.07 -4.24
C ILE A 229 26.29 1.91 -4.14
N ARG A 230 26.80 0.71 -4.49
CA ARG A 230 28.24 0.40 -4.51
C ARG A 230 29.00 1.16 -5.58
N ASP A 231 28.43 1.30 -6.78
CA ASP A 231 29.00 2.07 -7.89
C ASP A 231 29.16 3.55 -7.52
N ALA A 232 28.25 4.08 -6.68
CA ALA A 232 28.34 5.43 -6.13
C ALA A 232 29.35 5.57 -4.97
N GLY A 233 30.03 4.48 -4.56
CA GLY A 233 31.01 4.48 -3.48
C GLY A 233 30.38 4.68 -2.08
N ILE A 234 29.09 4.41 -1.92
CA ILE A 234 28.37 4.59 -0.65
C ILE A 234 28.44 3.29 0.15
N SER A 235 28.98 3.36 1.37
CA SER A 235 29.00 2.24 2.31
C SER A 235 27.68 2.11 3.06
N TYR A 236 27.20 0.88 3.24
CA TYR A 236 25.99 0.54 3.97
C TYR A 236 26.12 -0.86 4.59
N THR A 237 25.26 -1.18 5.57
CA THR A 237 25.17 -2.53 6.16
C THR A 237 23.82 -3.19 5.95
N TYR A 238 22.83 -2.39 5.55
CA TYR A 238 21.49 -2.81 5.23
C TYR A 238 20.97 -1.92 4.09
N GLU A 239 20.31 -2.49 3.09
CA GLU A 239 19.78 -1.78 1.94
C GLU A 239 18.34 -2.17 1.60
N GLY A 240 17.64 -1.26 0.96
CA GLY A 240 16.28 -1.47 0.47
C GLY A 240 16.00 -0.62 -0.77
N GLU A 241 15.09 -1.10 -1.61
CA GLU A 241 14.58 -0.34 -2.75
C GLU A 241 13.05 -0.49 -2.79
N CYS A 242 12.35 0.63 -2.95
CA CYS A 242 10.95 0.66 -3.37
C CYS A 242 10.86 1.34 -4.72
N ILE A 243 10.15 0.72 -5.66
CA ILE A 243 9.85 1.29 -6.97
C ILE A 243 8.34 1.37 -7.16
N SER A 244 7.85 2.29 -7.97
CA SER A 244 6.42 2.43 -8.25
C SER A 244 6.19 3.01 -9.63
N HIS A 245 5.09 2.61 -10.26
CA HIS A 245 4.47 3.41 -11.31
C HIS A 245 3.74 4.57 -10.63
N ALA A 246 4.10 5.80 -10.95
CA ALA A 246 3.51 6.97 -10.33
C ALA A 246 3.52 8.14 -11.30
N ASN A 247 2.36 8.75 -11.56
CA ASN A 247 2.27 10.03 -12.27
C ASN A 247 2.07 11.21 -11.30
N THR A 248 1.75 10.91 -10.04
CA THR A 248 1.50 11.85 -8.95
C THR A 248 1.98 11.25 -7.63
N LEU A 249 2.06 12.08 -6.58
CA LEU A 249 2.39 11.62 -5.23
C LEU A 249 1.40 10.55 -4.75
N ARG A 250 0.11 10.76 -5.04
CA ARG A 250 -0.95 9.82 -4.68
C ARG A 250 -0.75 8.46 -5.34
N ASP A 251 -0.27 8.41 -6.59
CA ASP A 251 -0.01 7.15 -7.28
C ASP A 251 1.14 6.39 -6.63
N THR A 252 2.23 7.07 -6.24
CA THR A 252 3.33 6.44 -5.49
C THR A 252 2.85 5.87 -4.17
N ILE A 253 2.09 6.65 -3.40
CA ILE A 253 1.56 6.20 -2.11
C ILE A 253 0.64 4.99 -2.33
N ASN A 254 -0.31 5.08 -3.26
CA ASN A 254 -1.23 3.99 -3.55
C ASN A 254 -0.50 2.72 -4.02
N TYR A 255 0.54 2.87 -4.84
CA TYR A 255 1.35 1.74 -5.29
C TYR A 255 2.05 1.08 -4.11
N TRP A 256 2.77 1.84 -3.28
CA TRP A 256 3.47 1.28 -2.12
C TRP A 256 2.53 0.67 -1.08
N HIS A 257 1.34 1.21 -0.88
CA HIS A 257 0.31 0.58 -0.04
C HIS A 257 -0.25 -0.70 -0.65
N GLY A 258 -0.34 -0.76 -1.98
CA GLY A 258 -0.81 -1.93 -2.72
C GLY A 258 0.24 -3.04 -2.85
N THR A 259 1.51 -2.75 -2.54
CA THR A 259 2.61 -3.71 -2.62
C THR A 259 3.23 -3.95 -1.24
N PRO A 260 2.89 -5.05 -0.54
CA PRO A 260 3.36 -5.32 0.81
C PRO A 260 4.87 -5.32 0.96
N GLU A 261 5.63 -5.76 -0.04
CA GLU A 261 7.09 -5.74 -0.03
C GLU A 261 7.62 -4.30 0.14
N GLU A 262 7.10 -3.37 -0.66
CA GLU A 262 7.43 -1.95 -0.63
C GLU A 262 6.94 -1.31 0.67
N TRP A 263 5.73 -1.66 1.14
CA TRP A 263 5.19 -1.15 2.39
C TRP A 263 6.02 -1.57 3.61
N ASN A 264 6.40 -2.85 3.68
CA ASN A 264 7.24 -3.37 4.75
C ASN A 264 8.63 -2.74 4.72
N MET A 265 9.20 -2.55 3.53
CA MET A 265 10.47 -1.86 3.34
C MET A 265 10.40 -0.41 3.85
N LEU A 266 9.32 0.30 3.50
CA LEU A 266 9.03 1.65 3.99
C LEU A 266 9.04 1.75 5.52
N LEU A 267 8.50 0.71 6.16
CA LEU A 267 8.35 0.61 7.60
C LEU A 267 9.52 -0.10 8.30
N ASP A 268 10.55 -0.57 7.59
CA ASP A 268 11.64 -1.29 8.24
C ASP A 268 12.48 -0.35 9.13
N GLY A 269 12.50 -0.63 10.43
CA GLY A 269 13.20 0.15 11.45
C GLY A 269 14.72 0.16 11.35
N ASN A 270 15.33 -0.69 10.52
CA ASN A 270 16.78 -0.77 10.34
C ASN A 270 17.34 0.36 9.47
N PHE A 271 16.50 0.99 8.64
CA PHE A 271 16.92 2.09 7.78
C PHE A 271 17.13 3.40 8.54
N LYS A 272 18.14 4.15 8.11
CA LYS A 272 18.54 5.45 8.67
C LYS A 272 18.50 6.57 7.64
N LYS A 273 18.69 6.25 6.36
CA LYS A 273 18.70 7.22 5.27
C LYS A 273 17.85 6.74 4.11
N VAL A 274 17.28 7.69 3.37
CA VAL A 274 16.56 7.44 2.13
C VAL A 274 17.00 8.41 1.04
N GLY A 275 17.03 7.95 -0.20
CA GLY A 275 17.11 8.81 -1.39
C GLY A 275 15.95 8.55 -2.32
N ILE A 276 15.40 9.60 -2.91
CA ILE A 276 14.16 9.54 -3.71
C ILE A 276 14.39 10.22 -5.06
N ALA A 277 13.85 9.63 -6.12
CA ALA A 277 13.78 10.22 -7.44
C ALA A 277 12.47 9.81 -8.13
N ALA A 278 11.86 10.71 -8.90
CA ALA A 278 10.67 10.40 -9.68
C ALA A 278 10.65 11.12 -11.02
N GLY A 279 9.98 10.58 -12.03
CA GLY A 279 9.98 11.14 -13.38
C GLY A 279 9.44 10.14 -14.38
N ASP A 280 8.82 10.66 -15.44
CA ASP A 280 8.27 9.88 -16.56
C ASP A 280 7.30 8.76 -16.13
N GLY A 281 6.51 8.99 -15.09
CA GLY A 281 5.53 8.00 -14.61
C GLY A 281 6.09 6.97 -13.62
N TYR A 282 7.26 7.22 -13.04
CA TYR A 282 7.91 6.32 -12.08
C TYR A 282 8.45 7.05 -10.85
N CYS A 283 8.56 6.34 -9.73
CA CYS A 283 9.25 6.80 -8.52
C CYS A 283 10.09 5.68 -7.92
N VAL A 284 11.28 6.04 -7.42
CA VAL A 284 12.24 5.16 -6.76
C VAL A 284 12.60 5.76 -5.40
N ALA A 285 12.56 4.94 -4.35
CA ALA A 285 13.13 5.23 -3.04
C ALA A 285 14.18 4.19 -2.67
N ILE A 286 15.40 4.63 -2.37
CA ILE A 286 16.54 3.80 -1.97
C ILE A 286 16.83 4.04 -0.49
N PHE A 287 16.83 2.97 0.30
CA PHE A 287 17.04 3.01 1.74
C PHE A 287 18.38 2.40 2.12
N ILE A 288 19.05 2.96 3.13
CA ILE A 288 20.22 2.34 3.76
C ILE A 288 20.18 2.44 5.29
N GLY A 289 20.80 1.48 5.97
CA GLY A 289 20.94 1.35 7.42
C GLY A 289 22.36 1.08 7.89
#